data_AF-A0A925ANT7-F1
#
_entry.id   AF-A0A925ANT7-F1
#
_cell.length_a   1.000
_cell.length_b   1.000
_cell.length_c   1.000
_cell.angle_alpha   90.00
_cell.angle_beta   90.00
_cell.angle_gamma   90.00
#
_symmetry.space_group_name_H-M   'P 1'
#
loop_
_entity.id
_entity.type
_entity.pdbx_description
1 polymer ?
#
loop_
_entity_poly.entity_id
_entity_poly.type
_entity_poly.pdbx_seq_one_letter_code
_entity_poly.pdbx_strand_id
1 'polypeptide(L)'
;MTNEFPGTSRTTIEPRLDRDRIEHVFIQREMQRLLSFAGWTIDDVVNNPIAKRDVTQWYCIGRSMKRRIEVLDLEKQWNPLR
;
A
#
# COMPACT_ATOMS: atom_id res chain seq x y z
N MET A 1 -16.80 19.10 46.26
CA MET A 1 -17.73 18.33 45.43
C MET A 1 -16.97 17.87 44.20
N THR A 2 -16.98 16.57 43.98
CA THR A 2 -16.07 15.76 43.16
C THR A 2 -16.37 15.89 41.66
N ASN A 3 -15.38 16.34 40.88
CA ASN A 3 -15.40 16.20 39.43
C ASN A 3 -14.76 14.85 39.09
N GLU A 4 -15.58 13.82 38.97
CA GLU A 4 -15.17 12.53 38.42
C GLU A 4 -15.05 12.68 36.90
N PHE A 5 -13.83 12.72 36.39
CA PHE A 5 -13.57 12.58 34.96
C PHE A 5 -13.78 11.10 34.58
N PRO A 6 -14.75 10.76 33.71
CA PRO A 6 -14.92 9.39 33.27
C PRO A 6 -13.68 8.99 32.45
N GLY A 7 -13.20 7.78 32.75
CA GLY A 7 -11.97 7.23 32.22
C GLY A 7 -11.84 7.42 30.71
N THR A 8 -10.89 8.28 30.32
CA THR A 8 -10.32 8.20 28.98
C THR A 8 -9.48 6.94 28.98
N SER A 9 -10.11 5.82 28.63
CA SER A 9 -9.39 4.63 28.22
C SER A 9 -8.47 5.05 27.08
N ARG A 10 -7.22 5.35 27.41
CA ARG A 10 -6.11 5.30 26.46
C ARG A 10 -6.13 3.86 25.97
N THR A 11 -6.82 3.62 24.86
CA THR A 11 -6.65 2.42 24.08
C THR A 11 -5.17 2.42 23.73
N THR A 12 -4.40 1.61 24.45
CA THR A 12 -3.08 1.19 24.02
C THR A 12 -3.32 0.48 22.70
N ILE A 13 -3.19 1.23 21.62
CA ILE A 13 -3.25 0.68 20.28
C ILE A 13 -2.04 -0.23 20.19
N GLU A 14 -2.27 -1.53 20.28
CA GLU A 14 -1.30 -2.59 20.03
C GLU A 14 -0.68 -2.31 18.64
N PRO A 15 0.56 -1.80 18.56
CA PRO A 15 1.10 -1.24 17.31
C PRO A 15 1.26 -2.28 16.21
N ARG A 16 1.16 -3.57 16.57
CA ARG A 16 1.29 -4.70 15.65
C ARG A 16 0.01 -4.94 14.83
N LEU A 17 -1.18 -4.84 15.44
CA LEU A 17 -2.44 -5.08 14.74
C LEU A 17 -2.75 -4.00 13.70
N ASP A 18 -2.40 -2.76 14.02
CA ASP A 18 -2.60 -1.64 13.10
C ASP A 18 -1.66 -1.70 11.90
N ARG A 19 -0.40 -2.10 12.08
CA ARG A 19 0.55 -2.27 10.96
C ARG A 19 0.04 -3.30 9.96
N ASP A 20 -0.34 -4.49 10.42
CA ASP A 20 -0.81 -5.56 9.54
C ASP A 20 -2.07 -5.16 8.77
N ARG A 21 -2.99 -4.42 9.42
CA ARG A 21 -4.21 -3.88 8.78
C ARG A 21 -3.88 -2.82 7.73
N ILE A 22 -2.97 -1.89 8.05
CA ILE A 22 -2.53 -0.84 7.12
C ILE A 22 -1.87 -1.49 5.90
N GLU A 23 -0.94 -2.42 6.11
CA GLU A 23 -0.26 -3.15 5.03
C GLU A 23 -1.28 -3.90 4.15
N HIS A 24 -2.27 -4.57 4.75
CA HIS A 24 -3.33 -5.25 4.02
C HIS A 24 -4.14 -4.31 3.11
N VAL A 25 -4.55 -3.14 3.63
CA VAL A 25 -5.31 -2.14 2.86
C VAL A 25 -4.47 -1.54 1.73
N PHE A 26 -3.17 -1.28 1.98
CA PHE A 26 -2.28 -0.75 0.95
C PHE A 26 -2.04 -1.75 -0.18
N ILE A 27 -1.80 -3.02 0.14
CA ILE A 27 -1.56 -4.08 -0.85
C ILE A 27 -2.82 -4.37 -1.67
N GLN A 28 -3.99 -4.46 -1.03
CA GLN A 28 -5.25 -4.71 -1.75
C GLN A 28 -5.59 -3.59 -2.73
N ARG A 29 -5.41 -2.33 -2.34
CA ARG A 29 -5.67 -1.19 -3.23
C ARG A 29 -4.71 -1.10 -4.40
N GLU A 30 -3.48 -1.55 -4.24
CA GLU A 30 -2.51 -1.60 -5.33
C GLU A 30 -2.89 -2.67 -6.34
N MET A 31 -3.23 -3.87 -5.87
CA MET A 31 -3.66 -4.97 -6.74
C MET A 31 -4.94 -4.62 -7.52
N GLN A 32 -5.94 -4.03 -6.86
CA GLN A 32 -7.18 -3.59 -7.53
C GLN A 32 -6.91 -2.56 -8.64
N ARG A 33 -6.02 -1.60 -8.39
CA ARG A 33 -5.62 -0.60 -9.39
C ARG A 33 -4.88 -1.23 -10.56
N LEU A 34 -4.03 -2.21 -10.28
CA LEU A 34 -3.26 -2.90 -11.30
C LEU A 34 -4.14 -3.79 -12.18
N LEU A 35 -5.08 -4.51 -11.56
CA LEU A 35 -6.09 -5.32 -12.25
C LEU A 35 -6.98 -4.46 -13.15
N SER A 36 -7.50 -3.34 -12.63
CA SER A 36 -8.31 -2.40 -13.42
C SER A 36 -7.52 -1.74 -14.55
N PHE A 37 -6.24 -1.42 -14.35
CA PHE A 37 -5.36 -0.92 -15.42
C PHE A 37 -5.12 -1.97 -16.51
N ALA A 38 -4.85 -3.22 -16.12
CA ALA A 38 -4.58 -4.31 -17.05
C ALA A 38 -5.84 -4.88 -17.71
N GLY A 39 -7.03 -4.47 -17.26
CA GLY A 39 -8.32 -4.97 -17.77
C GLY A 39 -8.65 -6.39 -17.34
N TRP A 40 -8.05 -6.88 -16.25
CA TRP A 40 -8.24 -8.24 -15.75
C TRP A 40 -9.00 -8.26 -14.43
N THR A 41 -9.76 -9.32 -14.18
CA THR A 41 -10.36 -9.60 -12.88
C THR A 41 -9.47 -10.52 -12.05
N ILE A 42 -9.78 -10.66 -10.75
CA ILE A 42 -9.09 -11.63 -9.88
C ILE A 42 -9.29 -13.05 -10.41
N ASP A 43 -10.51 -13.35 -10.90
CA ASP A 43 -10.83 -14.67 -11.45
C ASP A 43 -10.01 -14.97 -12.70
N ASP A 44 -9.75 -13.99 -13.56
CA ASP A 44 -8.88 -14.16 -14.72
C ASP A 44 -7.44 -14.49 -14.31
N VAL A 45 -6.91 -13.83 -13.28
CA VAL A 45 -5.53 -14.08 -12.80
C VAL A 45 -5.38 -15.48 -12.18
N VAL A 46 -6.42 -15.98 -11.53
CA VAL A 46 -6.40 -17.32 -10.92
C VAL A 46 -6.51 -18.41 -11.98
N ASN A 47 -7.37 -18.20 -13.00
CA ASN A 47 -7.73 -19.24 -13.95
C ASN A 47 -6.93 -19.18 -15.27
N ASN A 48 -6.33 -18.03 -15.62
CA ASN A 48 -5.62 -17.84 -16.87
C ASN A 48 -4.12 -17.52 -16.63
N PRO A 49 -3.18 -18.38 -17.06
CA PRO A 49 -1.75 -18.15 -16.87
C PRO A 49 -1.22 -16.92 -17.62
N ILE A 50 -1.87 -16.50 -18.71
CA ILE A 50 -1.49 -15.29 -19.47
C ILE A 50 -1.82 -14.04 -18.65
N ALA A 51 -3.06 -13.95 -18.15
CA ALA A 51 -3.47 -12.84 -17.28
C ALA A 51 -2.57 -12.74 -16.04
N LYS A 52 -2.23 -13.88 -15.43
CA LYS A 52 -1.27 -13.92 -14.31
C LYS A 52 0.10 -13.36 -14.69
N ARG A 53 0.63 -13.70 -15.86
CA ARG A 53 1.93 -13.22 -16.33
C ARG A 53 1.90 -11.70 -16.55
N ASP A 54 0.88 -11.19 -17.23
CA ASP A 54 0.74 -9.76 -17.52
C ASP A 54 0.64 -8.94 -16.22
N VAL A 55 -0.23 -9.35 -15.31
CA VAL A 55 -0.40 -8.70 -13.99
C VAL A 55 0.91 -8.73 -13.20
N THR A 56 1.63 -9.84 -13.22
CA THR A 56 2.94 -9.96 -12.55
C THR A 56 3.97 -9.01 -13.18
N GLN A 57 4.00 -8.91 -14.50
CA GLN A 57 4.94 -8.02 -15.21
C GLN A 57 4.68 -6.55 -14.85
N TRP A 58 3.42 -6.11 -14.91
CA TRP A 58 3.05 -4.76 -14.51
C TRP A 58 3.38 -4.46 -13.05
N TYR A 59 3.20 -5.45 -12.16
CA TYR A 59 3.52 -5.30 -10.74
C TYR A 59 5.01 -5.06 -10.52
N CYS A 60 5.87 -5.85 -11.18
CA CYS A 60 7.32 -5.69 -11.12
C CYS A 60 7.79 -4.32 -11.64
N ILE A 61 7.19 -3.82 -12.73
CA ILE A 61 7.48 -2.49 -13.28
C ILE A 61 7.07 -1.41 -12.29
N GLY A 62 5.83 -1.46 -11.77
CA GLY A 62 5.32 -0.49 -10.81
C GLY A 62 6.18 -0.42 -9.55
N ARG A 63 6.57 -1.59 -9.01
CA ARG A 63 7.47 -1.67 -7.85
C ARG A 63 8.85 -1.05 -8.13
N SER A 64 9.40 -1.29 -9.32
CA SER A 64 10.70 -0.73 -9.72
C SER A 64 10.63 0.80 -9.90
N MET A 65 9.55 1.31 -10.48
CA MET A 65 9.30 2.75 -10.62
C MET A 65 9.11 3.43 -9.27
N LYS A 66 8.33 2.83 -8.36
CA LYS A 66 8.10 3.39 -7.02
C LYS A 66 9.41 3.62 -6.27
N ARG A 67 10.32 2.64 -6.30
CA ARG A 67 11.65 2.77 -5.69
C ARG A 67 12.46 3.91 -6.32
N ARG A 68 12.40 4.08 -7.64
CA ARG A 68 13.09 5.19 -8.32
C ARG A 68 12.51 6.54 -7.95
N ILE A 69 11.18 6.65 -7.88
CA ILE A 69 10.49 7.87 -7.47
C ILE A 69 10.84 8.24 -6.03
N GLU A 70 10.89 7.25 -5.13
CA GLU A 70 11.30 7.46 -3.73
C GLU A 70 12.73 7.99 -3.64
N VAL A 71 13.67 7.42 -4.40
CA VAL A 71 15.05 7.92 -4.46
C VAL A 71 15.09 9.36 -5.00
N LEU A 72 14.38 9.65 -6.09
CA LEU A 72 14.34 11.00 -6.67
C LEU A 72 13.71 12.03 -5.71
N ASP A 73 12.68 11.64 -4.97
CA ASP A 73 12.03 12.51 -3.99
C ASP A 73 12.96 12.81 -2.82
N LEU A 74 13.67 11.78 -2.32
CA LEU A 74 14.73 11.97 -1.33
C LEU A 74 15.83 12.90 -1.89
N GLU A 75 16.34 12.66 -3.09
CA GLU A 75 17.35 13.52 -3.71
C GLU A 75 16.91 14.99 -3.78
N LYS A 76 15.64 15.26 -4.08
CA LYS A 76 15.07 16.62 -4.07
C LYS A 76 15.01 17.22 -2.67
N GLN A 77 14.61 16.45 -1.66
CA GLN A 77 14.58 16.91 -0.26
C GLN A 77 15.99 17.27 0.25
N TRP A 78 17.00 16.48 -0.15
CA TRP A 78 18.39 16.69 0.26
C TRP A 78 19.13 17.72 -0.59
N ASN A 79 18.63 18.07 -1.78
CA ASN A 79 19.27 19.03 -2.67
C ASN A 79 18.25 20.05 -3.23
N PRO A 80 17.77 20.99 -2.39
CA PRO A 80 16.69 21.92 -2.74
C PRO A 80 17.07 23.01 -3.76
N LEU A 81 18.29 23.00 -4.30
CA LEU A 81 18.86 24.09 -5.11
C LEU A 81 19.10 23.73 -6.60
N ARG A 82 18.44 22.69 -7.13
CA ARG A 82 18.49 22.36 -8.56
C ARG A 82 17.19 22.65 -9.29
#